data_AF-A0A975AET4-F1
#
_entry.id   AF-A0A975AET4-F1
#
_cell.length_a   1.000
_cell.length_b   1.000
_cell.length_c   1.000
_cell.angle_alpha   90.00
_cell.angle_beta   90.00
_cell.angle_gamma   90.00
#
_symmetry.space_group_name_H-M   'P 1'
#
loop_
_entity.id
_entity.type
_entity.pdbx_description
1 polymer ?
#
loop_
_entity_poly.entity_id
_entity_poly.type
_entity_poly.pdbx_seq_one_letter_code
_entity_poly.pdbx_strand_id
1 'polypeptide(L)'
;MSIIKKSVISSVSIVVLIVIAIIVLLVIYEGGFFLLAPSYNKMDKFLKSNIAELSYVADVLSELDYDAIVIQKDPLHEEDKYNMTVNIGMVYETISIPNELVSHIEILYKSGVDVIASSRDSINFTMWSIMDESRGIIYSRIGEKPDGEQLIEVKQLSKRNWFYYVHNFEKAKVRNPHLFQ
;
A
#
# COMPACT_ATOMS: atom_id res chain seq x y z
N MET A 1 -35.44 -2.48 -42.20
CA MET A 1 -34.59 -1.47 -41.52
C MET A 1 -33.58 -0.94 -42.54
N SER A 2 -33.61 0.35 -42.87
CA SER A 2 -32.83 0.89 -44.01
C SER A 2 -31.33 0.78 -43.79
N ILE A 3 -30.56 0.65 -44.87
CA ILE A 3 -29.09 0.55 -44.88
C ILE A 3 -28.46 1.72 -44.07
N ILE A 4 -29.08 2.90 -44.14
CA ILE A 4 -28.69 4.11 -43.41
C ILE A 4 -28.80 3.90 -41.88
N LYS A 5 -29.88 3.28 -41.38
CA LYS A 5 -30.02 2.98 -39.93
C LYS A 5 -28.97 1.98 -39.43
N LYS A 6 -28.62 0.97 -40.24
CA LYS A 6 -27.55 0.02 -39.88
C LYS A 6 -26.17 0.67 -39.83
N SER A 7 -25.88 1.57 -40.78
CA SER A 7 -24.62 2.32 -40.83
C SER A 7 -24.45 3.23 -39.61
N VAL A 8 -25.48 4.00 -39.24
CA VAL A 8 -25.43 4.88 -38.05
C VAL A 8 -25.26 4.10 -36.76
N ILE A 9 -25.99 2.99 -36.57
CA ILE A 9 -25.85 2.14 -35.38
C ILE A 9 -24.43 1.57 -35.27
N SER A 10 -23.87 1.09 -36.38
CA SER A 10 -22.50 0.54 -36.40
C SER A 10 -21.45 1.59 -36.03
N SER A 11 -21.58 2.82 -36.52
CA SER A 11 -20.66 3.90 -36.20
C SER A 11 -20.73 4.32 -34.72
N VAL A 12 -21.94 4.37 -34.14
CA VAL A 12 -22.12 4.68 -32.72
C VAL A 12 -21.48 3.59 -31.84
N SER A 13 -21.67 2.31 -32.18
CA SER A 13 -21.04 1.21 -31.43
C SER A 13 -19.51 1.27 -31.43
N ILE A 14 -18.90 1.66 -32.55
CA ILE A 14 -17.44 1.82 -32.65
C ILE A 14 -16.95 2.96 -31.75
N VAL A 15 -17.64 4.11 -31.76
CA VAL A 15 -17.28 5.24 -30.90
C VAL A 15 -17.38 4.87 -29.42
N VAL A 16 -18.44 4.16 -29.00
CA VAL A 16 -18.58 3.68 -27.62
C VAL A 16 -17.44 2.73 -27.22
N LEU A 17 -17.06 1.81 -28.10
CA LEU A 17 -15.93 0.90 -27.87
C LEU A 17 -14.60 1.63 -27.70
N ILE A 18 -14.35 2.65 -28.52
CA ILE A 18 -13.14 3.49 -28.42
C ILE A 18 -13.11 4.25 -27.10
N VAL A 19 -14.25 4.84 -26.68
CA VAL A 19 -14.34 5.55 -25.40
C VAL A 19 -14.08 4.61 -24.22
N ILE A 20 -14.66 3.40 -24.24
CA ILE A 20 -14.39 2.38 -23.20
C ILE A 20 -12.90 2.00 -23.19
N ALA A 21 -12.29 1.78 -24.35
CA ALA A 21 -10.88 1.45 -24.45
C ALA A 21 -9.98 2.58 -23.92
N ILE A 22 -10.31 3.84 -24.20
CA ILE A 22 -9.58 5.00 -23.67
C ILE A 22 -9.72 5.09 -22.16
N ILE A 23 -10.93 4.90 -21.61
CA ILE A 23 -11.15 4.87 -20.15
C ILE A 23 -10.32 3.76 -19.51
N VAL A 24 -10.34 2.55 -20.09
CA VAL A 24 -9.52 1.42 -19.61
C VAL A 24 -8.03 1.75 -19.68
N LEU A 25 -7.56 2.39 -20.76
CA LEU A 25 -6.17 2.79 -20.92
C LEU A 25 -5.76 3.88 -19.93
N LEU A 26 -6.60 4.88 -19.69
CA LEU A 26 -6.34 5.93 -18.68
C LEU A 26 -6.29 5.33 -17.27
N VAL A 27 -7.22 4.42 -16.96
CA VAL A 27 -7.21 3.65 -15.71
C VAL A 27 -5.94 2.80 -15.60
N ILE A 28 -5.44 2.20 -16.67
CA ILE A 28 -4.17 1.45 -16.63
C ILE A 28 -2.96 2.39 -16.48
N TYR A 29 -2.95 3.51 -17.21
CA TYR A 29 -1.83 4.45 -17.31
C TYR A 29 -1.58 5.22 -16.01
N GLU A 30 -2.63 5.67 -15.32
CA GLU A 30 -2.51 6.33 -14.02
C GLU A 30 -2.35 5.35 -12.84
N GLY A 31 -2.11 4.05 -13.12
CA GLY A 31 -2.01 3.03 -12.07
C GLY A 31 -3.35 2.65 -11.43
N GLY A 32 -4.47 3.10 -11.98
CA GLY A 32 -5.89 2.81 -11.65
C GLY A 32 -6.32 1.34 -11.59
N PHE A 33 -5.38 0.39 -11.54
CA PHE A 33 -5.61 -0.87 -10.82
C PHE A 33 -5.84 -0.67 -9.31
N PHE A 34 -5.90 0.57 -8.82
CA PHE A 34 -6.36 0.98 -7.49
C PHE A 34 -7.77 0.50 -7.08
N LEU A 35 -8.59 -0.09 -7.95
CA LEU A 35 -9.89 -0.65 -7.53
C LEU A 35 -9.80 -2.07 -6.95
N LEU A 36 -8.79 -2.86 -7.34
CA LEU A 36 -8.73 -4.27 -6.96
C LEU A 36 -7.68 -4.49 -5.87
N ALA A 37 -8.21 -4.63 -4.65
CA ALA A 37 -7.41 -4.92 -3.47
C ALA A 37 -6.52 -6.16 -3.67
N PRO A 38 -5.22 -6.08 -3.34
CA PRO A 38 -4.29 -7.18 -3.57
C PRO A 38 -4.67 -8.42 -2.75
N SER A 39 -4.52 -9.58 -3.38
CA SER A 39 -4.69 -10.88 -2.73
C SER A 39 -3.39 -11.35 -2.07
N TYR A 40 -3.51 -12.29 -1.13
CA TYR A 40 -2.38 -12.96 -0.49
C TYR A 40 -1.33 -13.44 -1.52
N ASN A 41 -1.75 -14.13 -2.59
CA ASN A 41 -0.82 -14.65 -3.60
C ASN A 41 -0.06 -13.53 -4.34
N LYS A 42 -0.72 -12.38 -4.59
CA LYS A 42 -0.07 -11.21 -5.21
C LYS A 42 0.96 -10.61 -4.25
N MET A 43 0.64 -10.53 -2.96
CA MET A 43 1.55 -10.01 -1.93
C MET A 43 2.73 -10.95 -1.68
N ASP A 44 2.53 -12.27 -1.69
CA ASP A 44 3.62 -13.23 -1.57
C ASP A 44 4.58 -13.18 -2.77
N LYS A 45 4.03 -12.99 -3.98
CA LYS A 45 4.85 -12.76 -5.17
C LYS A 45 5.62 -11.44 -5.08
N PHE A 46 4.95 -10.37 -4.63
CA PHE A 46 5.60 -9.07 -4.42
C PHE A 46 6.74 -9.16 -3.41
N LEU A 47 6.52 -9.83 -2.27
CA LEU A 47 7.55 -10.09 -1.27
C LEU A 47 8.75 -10.79 -1.90
N LYS A 48 8.53 -11.88 -2.64
CA LYS A 48 9.62 -12.64 -3.29
C LYS A 48 10.43 -11.78 -4.26
N SER A 49 9.77 -10.89 -5.02
CA SER A 49 10.43 -10.03 -5.99
C SER A 49 11.18 -8.84 -5.37
N ASN A 50 10.79 -8.40 -4.17
CA ASN A 50 11.32 -7.18 -3.55
C ASN A 50 11.95 -7.42 -2.17
N ILE A 51 12.24 -8.68 -1.82
CA ILE A 51 12.67 -9.04 -0.46
C ILE A 51 13.93 -8.29 -0.02
N ALA A 52 14.87 -8.02 -0.93
CA ALA A 52 16.10 -7.30 -0.59
C ALA A 52 15.80 -5.87 -0.11
N GLU A 53 14.98 -5.14 -0.86
CA GLU A 53 14.57 -3.77 -0.54
C GLU A 53 13.72 -3.72 0.72
N LEU A 54 12.77 -4.65 0.83
CA LEU A 54 11.88 -4.76 1.99
C LEU A 54 12.66 -5.07 3.27
N SER A 55 13.58 -6.03 3.22
CA SER A 55 14.44 -6.37 4.35
C SER A 55 15.35 -5.22 4.73
N TYR A 56 16.01 -4.57 3.76
CA TYR A 56 16.88 -3.44 4.06
C TYR A 56 16.14 -2.30 4.77
N VAL A 57 14.98 -1.91 4.24
CA VAL A 57 14.15 -0.88 4.88
C VAL A 57 13.68 -1.32 6.26
N ALA A 58 13.29 -2.58 6.40
CA ALA A 58 12.85 -3.11 7.69
C ALA A 58 13.98 -3.11 8.73
N ASP A 59 15.20 -3.46 8.34
CA ASP A 59 16.37 -3.50 9.22
C ASP A 59 16.74 -2.09 9.69
N VAL A 60 16.89 -1.13 8.77
CA VAL A 60 17.21 0.27 9.11
C VAL A 60 16.15 0.87 10.03
N LEU A 61 14.86 0.74 9.69
CA LEU A 61 13.78 1.28 10.53
C LEU A 61 13.66 0.55 11.88
N SER A 62 14.19 -0.68 12.01
CA SER A 62 14.25 -1.40 13.28
C SER A 62 15.28 -0.86 14.26
N GLU A 63 16.31 -0.19 13.74
CA GLU A 63 17.38 0.41 14.53
C GLU A 63 17.07 1.84 14.98
N LEU A 64 16.06 2.47 14.37
CA LEU A 64 15.63 3.81 14.74
C LEU A 64 14.83 3.81 16.05
N ASP A 65 15.23 4.66 17.00
CA ASP A 65 14.60 4.81 18.31
C ASP A 65 13.43 5.81 18.28
N TYR A 66 12.39 5.46 17.53
CA TYR A 66 11.14 6.21 17.43
C TYR A 66 9.95 5.32 17.79
N ASP A 67 8.93 5.90 18.45
CA ASP A 67 7.72 5.16 18.83
C ASP A 67 6.89 4.76 17.59
N ALA A 68 6.84 5.65 16.61
CA ALA A 68 6.25 5.41 15.30
C ALA A 68 6.96 6.20 14.21
N ILE A 69 6.97 5.65 13.01
CA ILE A 69 7.51 6.29 11.79
C ILE A 69 6.48 6.13 10.70
N VAL A 70 6.23 7.18 9.91
CA VAL A 70 5.44 7.11 8.68
C VAL A 70 6.22 7.77 7.57
N ILE A 71 6.41 7.05 6.48
CA ILE A 71 7.03 7.54 5.26
C ILE A 71 5.98 7.50 4.14
N GLN A 72 5.83 8.64 3.47
CA GLN A 72 4.91 8.84 2.37
C GLN A 72 5.54 9.74 1.29
N LYS A 73 5.10 9.58 0.04
CA LYS A 73 5.46 10.53 -1.02
C LYS A 73 4.94 11.92 -0.67
N ASP A 74 5.77 12.94 -0.85
CA ASP A 74 5.31 14.32 -0.79
C ASP A 74 4.81 14.74 -2.18
N PRO A 75 3.49 14.99 -2.36
CA PRO A 75 2.97 15.46 -3.64
C PRO A 75 3.25 16.94 -3.93
N LEU A 76 3.72 17.71 -2.93
CA LEU A 76 3.89 19.16 -3.04
C LEU A 76 5.35 19.58 -3.28
N HIS A 77 6.33 18.75 -2.92
CA HIS A 77 7.75 19.08 -3.02
C HIS A 77 8.51 18.04 -3.83
N GLU A 78 8.73 18.31 -5.13
CA GLU A 78 9.46 17.40 -6.03
C GLU A 78 10.93 17.20 -5.64
N GLU A 79 11.52 18.15 -4.92
CA GLU A 79 12.92 18.10 -4.44
C GLU A 79 13.08 17.12 -3.26
N ASP A 80 12.08 17.06 -2.36
CA ASP A 80 12.00 16.13 -1.23
C ASP A 80 10.90 15.10 -1.50
N LYS A 81 11.18 14.17 -2.43
CA LYS A 81 10.21 13.17 -2.94
C LYS A 81 9.46 12.38 -1.85
N TYR A 82 10.01 12.30 -0.64
CA TYR A 82 9.48 11.51 0.46
C TYR A 82 9.67 12.27 1.78
N ASN A 83 8.64 12.30 2.61
CA ASN A 83 8.70 12.83 3.97
C ASN A 83 8.65 11.69 4.98
N MET A 84 9.47 11.78 6.03
CA MET A 84 9.41 10.88 7.18
C MET A 84 8.90 11.64 8.40
N THR A 85 7.69 11.31 8.83
CA THR A 85 7.11 11.80 10.07
C THR A 85 7.38 10.79 11.17
N VAL A 86 8.00 11.23 12.26
CA VAL A 86 8.31 10.41 13.43
C VAL A 86 7.50 10.85 14.64
N ASN A 87 7.18 9.90 15.50
CA ASN A 87 6.61 10.14 16.81
C ASN A 87 7.67 9.91 17.89
N ILE A 88 7.83 10.89 18.78
CA ILE A 88 8.68 10.84 19.96
C ILE A 88 7.79 11.17 21.18
N GLY A 89 7.29 10.14 21.85
CA GLY A 89 6.34 10.30 22.96
C GLY A 89 4.99 10.88 22.51
N MET A 90 4.78 12.18 22.74
CA MET A 90 3.53 12.88 22.34
C MET A 90 3.74 13.89 21.21
N VAL A 91 4.95 13.98 20.65
CA VAL A 91 5.31 14.97 19.64
C VAL A 91 5.48 14.29 18.29
N TYR A 92 4.97 14.92 17.23
CA TYR A 92 5.19 14.52 15.85
C TYR A 92 6.11 15.51 15.17
N GLU A 93 7.15 15.00 14.51
CA GLU A 93 8.13 15.81 13.79
C GLU A 93 8.37 15.23 12.40
N THR A 94 8.58 16.09 11.42
CA THR A 94 9.06 15.68 10.10
C THR A 94 10.58 15.80 10.09
N ILE A 95 11.25 14.69 9.79
CA ILE A 95 12.71 14.63 9.68
C ILE A 95 13.13 14.09 8.32
N SER A 96 14.37 14.39 7.94
CA SER A 96 14.94 13.89 6.69
C SER A 96 15.11 12.37 6.74
N ILE A 97 14.82 11.72 5.62
CA ILE A 97 15.06 10.29 5.46
C ILE A 97 16.58 10.05 5.39
N PRO A 98 17.11 9.03 6.08
CA PRO A 98 18.52 8.64 5.95
C PRO A 98 18.89 8.41 4.48
N ASN A 99 19.98 9.02 4.01
CA ASN A 99 20.39 8.97 2.60
C ASN A 99 20.51 7.54 2.06
N GLU A 100 20.97 6.61 2.91
CA GLU A 100 21.12 5.20 2.58
C GLU A 100 19.77 4.47 2.37
N LEU A 101 18.67 5.04 2.84
CA LEU A 101 17.32 4.47 2.75
C LEU A 101 16.57 4.94 1.49
N VAL A 102 16.94 6.11 0.95
CA VAL A 102 16.21 6.79 -0.14
C VAL A 102 16.08 5.93 -1.39
N SER A 103 17.17 5.28 -1.83
CA SER A 103 17.17 4.45 -3.03
C SER A 103 16.24 3.22 -2.90
N HIS A 104 16.28 2.57 -1.73
CA HIS A 104 15.47 1.40 -1.42
C HIS A 104 13.98 1.77 -1.35
N ILE A 105 13.66 2.88 -0.68
CA ILE A 105 12.32 3.46 -0.64
C ILE A 105 11.83 3.76 -2.05
N GLU A 106 12.65 4.39 -2.89
CA GLU A 106 12.27 4.73 -4.25
C GLU A 106 11.91 3.49 -5.09
N ILE A 107 12.67 2.40 -4.95
CA ILE A 107 12.36 1.12 -5.62
C ILE A 107 11.03 0.55 -5.14
N LEU A 108 10.78 0.55 -3.83
CA LEU A 108 9.53 0.06 -3.25
C LEU A 108 8.31 0.85 -3.73
N TYR A 109 8.43 2.18 -3.76
CA TYR A 109 7.38 3.06 -4.28
C TYR A 109 7.12 2.86 -5.78
N LYS A 110 8.17 2.66 -6.58
CA LYS A 110 8.04 2.31 -8.01
C LYS A 110 7.40 0.93 -8.20
N SER A 111 7.56 0.05 -7.21
CA SER A 111 7.01 -1.31 -7.22
C SER A 111 5.59 -1.40 -6.66
N GLY A 112 5.01 -0.27 -6.21
CA GLY A 112 3.61 -0.16 -5.79
C GLY A 112 3.38 -0.10 -4.29
N VAL A 113 4.40 0.19 -3.47
CA VAL A 113 4.20 0.61 -2.07
C VAL A 113 3.70 2.06 -2.06
N ASP A 114 2.75 2.34 -1.17
CA ASP A 114 2.10 3.63 -0.99
C ASP A 114 2.48 4.29 0.35
N VAL A 115 2.51 3.49 1.42
CA VAL A 115 2.90 3.97 2.76
C VAL A 115 3.83 2.95 3.40
N ILE A 116 4.91 3.43 4.00
CA ILE A 116 5.76 2.64 4.89
C ILE A 116 5.54 3.17 6.30
N ALA A 117 5.09 2.32 7.22
CA ALA A 117 4.85 2.71 8.60
C ALA A 117 5.57 1.76 9.55
N SER A 118 6.29 2.29 10.52
CA SER A 118 6.92 1.53 11.58
C SER A 118 6.21 1.78 12.90
N SER A 119 6.01 0.72 13.66
CA SER A 119 5.64 0.76 15.07
C SER A 119 6.67 -0.04 15.88
N ARG A 120 6.50 -0.08 17.20
CA ARG A 120 7.40 -0.79 18.12
C ARG A 120 7.71 -2.23 17.70
N ASP A 121 6.70 -2.98 17.29
CA ASP A 121 6.83 -4.43 17.04
C ASP A 121 6.81 -4.81 15.56
N SER A 122 6.51 -3.86 14.67
CA SER A 122 6.23 -4.18 13.28
C SER A 122 6.53 -3.06 12.29
N ILE A 123 6.73 -3.44 11.02
CA ILE A 123 6.94 -2.52 9.91
C ILE A 123 5.98 -2.90 8.79
N ASN A 124 5.10 -1.97 8.44
CA ASN A 124 4.04 -2.10 7.45
C ASN A 124 4.45 -1.47 6.14
N PHE A 125 4.23 -2.20 5.05
CA PHE A 125 4.34 -1.71 3.69
C PHE A 125 2.95 -1.81 3.04
N THR A 126 2.20 -0.71 3.10
CA THR A 126 0.87 -0.60 2.51
C THR A 126 1.01 -0.53 1.00
N MET A 127 0.34 -1.44 0.28
CA MET A 127 0.32 -1.46 -1.18
C MET A 127 -1.00 -0.98 -1.77
N TRP A 128 -2.04 -0.95 -0.94
CA TRP A 128 -3.36 -0.57 -1.36
C TRP A 128 -4.16 -0.08 -0.17
N SER A 129 -4.84 1.04 -0.33
CA SER A 129 -5.72 1.61 0.68
C SER A 129 -6.89 2.29 0.01
N ILE A 130 -8.09 2.07 0.55
CA ILE A 130 -9.28 2.88 0.33
C ILE A 130 -9.81 3.26 1.70
N MET A 131 -10.33 4.47 1.89
CA MET A 131 -10.95 5.00 3.12
C MET A 131 -10.82 4.12 4.38
N ASP A 132 -11.61 3.05 4.48
CA ASP A 132 -11.71 2.19 5.66
C ASP A 132 -10.95 0.85 5.59
N GLU A 133 -10.35 0.49 4.45
CA GLU A 133 -9.64 -0.77 4.24
C GLU A 133 -8.25 -0.55 3.63
N SER A 134 -7.22 -1.13 4.25
CA SER A 134 -5.88 -1.17 3.69
C SER A 134 -5.29 -2.56 3.70
N ARG A 135 -4.38 -2.81 2.75
CA ARG A 135 -3.74 -4.10 2.54
C ARG A 135 -2.28 -3.91 2.18
N GLY A 136 -1.48 -4.87 2.61
CA GLY A 136 -0.06 -4.86 2.33
C GLY A 136 0.66 -6.04 2.95
N ILE A 137 1.93 -5.80 3.24
CA ILE A 137 2.77 -6.74 3.95
C ILE A 137 3.29 -6.10 5.23
N ILE A 138 3.42 -6.91 6.27
CA ILE A 138 3.91 -6.51 7.58
C ILE A 138 5.10 -7.41 7.95
N TYR A 139 6.19 -6.79 8.36
CA TYR A 139 7.33 -7.44 8.98
C TYR A 139 7.17 -7.39 10.50
N SER A 140 7.25 -8.54 11.16
CA SER A 140 7.23 -8.67 12.62
C SER A 140 8.64 -8.73 13.17
N ARG A 141 9.01 -7.76 14.02
CA ARG A 141 10.35 -7.69 14.64
C ARG A 141 10.59 -8.84 15.62
N ILE A 142 9.53 -9.26 16.31
CA ILE A 142 9.55 -10.37 17.27
C ILE A 142 9.28 -11.73 16.62
N GLY A 143 8.90 -11.73 15.34
CA GLY A 143 8.57 -12.93 14.56
C GLY A 143 7.25 -13.61 14.89
N GLU A 144 6.52 -13.07 15.86
CA GLU A 144 5.15 -13.46 16.16
C GLU A 144 4.18 -12.88 15.13
N LYS A 145 3.00 -13.49 15.04
CA LYS A 145 1.93 -12.99 14.18
C LYS A 145 1.48 -11.63 14.70
N PRO A 146 1.55 -10.55 13.90
CA PRO A 146 1.11 -9.24 14.34
C PRO A 146 -0.36 -9.24 14.76
N ASP A 147 -0.64 -8.49 15.82
CA ASP A 147 -1.97 -8.23 16.35
C ASP A 147 -2.21 -6.73 16.42
N GLY A 148 -3.47 -6.32 16.39
CA GLY A 148 -3.86 -4.92 16.32
C GLY A 148 -5.35 -4.77 16.13
N GLU A 149 -5.92 -3.75 16.76
CA GLU A 149 -7.38 -3.58 16.87
C GLU A 149 -8.08 -3.54 15.51
N GLN A 150 -7.39 -3.04 14.47
CA GLN A 150 -7.92 -2.87 13.12
C GLN A 150 -7.56 -4.01 12.15
N LEU A 151 -6.75 -5.00 12.57
CA LEU A 151 -6.35 -6.16 11.76
C LEU A 151 -7.50 -7.18 11.69
N ILE A 152 -8.05 -7.39 10.50
CA ILE A 152 -9.14 -8.36 10.28
C ILE A 152 -8.66 -9.67 9.64
N GLU A 153 -7.49 -9.66 9.01
CA GLU A 153 -6.83 -10.83 8.44
C GLU A 153 -5.32 -10.65 8.50
N VAL A 154 -4.63 -11.69 9.00
CA VAL A 154 -3.17 -11.78 8.99
C VAL A 154 -2.77 -13.20 8.64
N LYS A 155 -1.97 -13.36 7.59
CA LYS A 155 -1.51 -14.66 7.08
C LYS A 155 -0.01 -14.63 6.82
N GLN A 156 0.73 -15.59 7.35
CA GLN A 156 2.17 -15.68 7.13
C GLN A 156 2.46 -15.90 5.64
N LEU A 157 3.42 -15.14 5.11
CA LEU A 157 3.93 -15.25 3.73
C LEU A 157 5.01 -16.33 3.63
N SER A 158 5.58 -16.51 2.43
CA SER A 158 6.63 -17.49 2.17
C SER A 158 7.94 -17.29 2.95
N LYS A 159 8.13 -16.14 3.59
CA LYS A 159 9.30 -15.84 4.45
C LYS A 159 8.85 -15.70 5.90
N ARG A 160 9.66 -16.25 6.80
CA ARG A 160 9.48 -16.11 8.25
C ARG A 160 9.47 -14.61 8.62
N ASN A 161 8.65 -14.24 9.61
CA ASN A 161 8.43 -12.87 10.08
C ASN A 161 7.70 -11.93 9.09
N TRP A 162 7.38 -12.39 7.88
CA TRP A 162 6.61 -11.61 6.91
C TRP A 162 5.18 -12.12 6.84
N PHE A 163 4.22 -11.21 6.92
CA PHE A 163 2.80 -11.53 6.87
C PHE A 163 2.08 -10.64 5.88
N TYR A 164 1.07 -11.19 5.23
CA TYR A 164 0.03 -10.45 4.56
C TYR A 164 -0.93 -9.92 5.62
N TYR A 165 -1.39 -8.68 5.47
CA TYR A 165 -2.42 -8.13 6.33
C TYR A 165 -3.57 -7.48 5.55
N VAL A 166 -4.72 -7.45 6.21
CA VAL A 166 -5.87 -6.62 5.86
C VAL A 166 -6.29 -5.84 7.11
N HIS A 167 -6.23 -4.52 7.04
CA HIS A 167 -6.88 -3.63 7.98
C HIS A 167 -8.27 -3.28 7.46
N ASN A 168 -9.29 -3.30 8.33
CA ASN A 168 -10.57 -2.71 7.99
C ASN A 168 -11.28 -2.19 9.24
N PHE A 169 -11.41 -0.86 9.35
CA PHE A 169 -11.94 -0.22 10.56
C PHE A 169 -13.38 -0.64 10.86
N GLU A 170 -14.28 -0.54 9.88
CA GLU A 170 -15.70 -0.87 10.06
C GLU A 170 -15.92 -2.35 10.41
N LYS A 171 -15.22 -3.26 9.73
CA LYS A 171 -15.28 -4.69 10.04
C LYS A 171 -14.68 -5.01 11.40
N ALA A 172 -13.59 -4.35 11.78
CA ALA A 172 -12.96 -4.52 13.08
C ALA A 172 -13.89 -4.04 14.21
N LYS A 173 -14.50 -2.86 14.05
CA LYS A 173 -15.48 -2.30 14.98
C LYS A 173 -16.68 -3.22 15.20
N VAL A 174 -17.19 -3.84 14.13
CA VAL A 174 -18.28 -4.82 14.22
C VAL A 174 -17.85 -6.10 14.93
N ARG A 175 -16.60 -6.57 14.73
CA ARG A 175 -16.07 -7.79 15.36
C ARG A 175 -15.74 -7.59 16.84
N ASN A 176 -15.15 -6.45 17.19
CA ASN A 176 -14.59 -6.17 18.50
C ASN A 176 -15.06 -4.81 19.05
N PRO A 177 -16.36 -4.58 19.25
CA PRO A 177 -16.89 -3.25 19.57
C PRO A 177 -16.35 -2.65 20.87
N HIS A 178 -15.83 -3.47 21.79
CA HIS A 178 -15.24 -3.03 23.06
C HIS A 178 -13.86 -2.38 22.92
N LEU A 179 -13.17 -2.57 21.80
CA LEU A 179 -11.87 -1.93 21.50
C LEU A 179 -12.03 -0.51 20.92
N PHE A 180 -13.27 -0.10 20.60
CA PHE A 180 -13.57 1.15 19.90
C PHE A 180 -14.52 2.07 20.69
N GLN A 181 -14.63 1.88 22.01
CA GLN A 181 -15.48 2.67 22.92
C GLN A 181 -14.73 3.82 23.56
#